data_AF-A0A7S0FQE6-F1
#
_entry.id   AF-A0A7S0FQE6-F1
#
_cell.length_a   1.000
_cell.length_b   1.000
_cell.length_c   1.000
_cell.angle_alpha   90.00
_cell.angle_beta   90.00
_cell.angle_gamma   90.00
#
_symmetry.space_group_name_H-M   'P 1'
#
loop_
_entity.id
_entity.type
_entity.pdbx_description
1 polymer ?
#
loop_
_entity_poly.entity_id
_entity_poly.type
_entity_poly.pdbx_seq_one_letter_code
_entity_poly.pdbx_strand_id
1 'polypeptide(L)'
;MPASTKFQDCPTPERDHLLAYLTGAELARQEAITEATNEKHALAWKRWQTFLESIGIDGDPFLDSFDPAHRTILLGAFAHAMRTATFSGPKLQKLASSTVRDSISFVCSSFRQNQRPDPSKDGTGNTAFLLSRQLRGYSNADPAEKR
;
A
#
# COMPACT_ATOMS: atom_id res chain seq x y z
N MET A 1 13.37 -7.76 -13.20
CA MET A 1 14.40 -7.46 -12.17
C MET A 1 15.56 -6.76 -12.86
N PRO A 2 15.81 -5.44 -12.65
CA PRO A 2 17.07 -4.87 -13.09
C PRO A 2 18.15 -5.38 -12.11
N ALA A 3 19.02 -6.27 -12.59
CA ALA A 3 20.17 -6.72 -11.83
C ALA A 3 21.07 -5.51 -11.55
N SER A 4 21.24 -5.16 -10.28
CA SER A 4 22.15 -4.11 -9.84
C SER A 4 23.57 -4.46 -10.30
N THR A 5 24.14 -3.64 -11.17
CA THR A 5 25.48 -3.77 -11.77
C THR A 5 26.61 -3.79 -10.73
N LYS A 6 26.31 -3.48 -9.45
CA LYS A 6 27.27 -3.37 -8.35
C LYS A 6 27.87 -4.68 -7.86
N PHE A 7 27.39 -5.84 -8.34
CA PHE A 7 27.88 -7.15 -7.91
C PHE A 7 28.57 -7.94 -9.03
N GLN A 8 28.85 -7.30 -10.17
CA GLN A 8 29.49 -7.96 -11.32
C GLN A 8 30.98 -8.28 -11.12
N ASP A 9 31.66 -7.60 -10.19
CA ASP A 9 33.10 -7.75 -9.95
C ASP A 9 33.46 -8.74 -8.83
N CYS A 10 32.49 -9.54 -8.35
CA CYS A 10 32.70 -10.49 -7.25
C CYS A 10 33.17 -11.86 -7.77
N PRO A 11 34.26 -12.45 -7.25
CA PRO A 11 34.72 -13.81 -7.55
C PRO A 11 33.59 -14.84 -7.53
N THR A 12 33.61 -15.82 -8.44
CA THR A 12 32.55 -16.83 -8.65
C THR A 12 32.02 -17.48 -7.35
N PRO A 13 32.85 -17.91 -6.38
CA PRO A 13 32.37 -18.53 -5.15
C PRO A 13 31.58 -17.56 -4.25
N GLU A 14 31.98 -16.30 -4.21
CA GLU A 14 31.36 -15.26 -3.38
C GLU A 14 30.02 -14.82 -3.97
N ARG A 15 29.93 -14.75 -5.31
CA ARG A 15 28.68 -14.52 -6.04
C ARG A 15 27.67 -15.64 -5.80
N ASP A 16 28.11 -16.90 -5.82
CA ASP A 16 27.23 -18.06 -5.61
C ASP A 16 26.69 -18.10 -4.17
N HIS A 17 27.52 -17.74 -3.17
CA HIS A 17 27.06 -17.54 -1.80
C HIS A 17 26.02 -16.42 -1.68
N LEU A 18 26.24 -15.27 -2.33
CA LEU A 18 25.29 -14.17 -2.33
C LEU A 18 23.94 -14.59 -2.92
N LEU A 19 23.94 -15.34 -4.03
CA LEU A 19 22.71 -15.86 -4.65
C LEU A 19 21.96 -16.84 -3.72
N ALA A 20 22.68 -17.72 -3.03
CA ALA A 20 22.08 -18.62 -2.04
C ALA A 20 21.42 -17.85 -0.90
N TYR A 21 22.08 -16.82 -0.35
CA TYR A 21 21.50 -15.97 0.69
C TYR A 21 20.29 -15.18 0.19
N LEU A 22 20.34 -14.61 -1.01
CA LEU A 22 19.21 -13.89 -1.61
C LEU A 22 18.00 -14.81 -1.84
N THR A 23 18.25 -16.04 -2.28
CA THR A 23 17.21 -17.05 -2.50
C THR A 23 16.57 -17.47 -1.18
N GLY A 24 17.38 -17.75 -0.14
CA GLY A 24 16.87 -18.07 1.19
C GLY A 24 16.07 -16.91 1.81
N ALA A 25 16.53 -15.66 1.62
CA ALA A 25 15.83 -14.48 2.07
C ALA A 25 14.52 -14.21 1.31
N GLU A 26 14.41 -14.58 0.03
CA GLU A 26 13.15 -14.51 -0.71
C GLU A 26 12.16 -15.59 -0.24
N LEU A 27 12.62 -16.82 -0.04
CA LEU A 27 11.78 -17.92 0.46
C LEU A 27 11.15 -17.58 1.81
N ALA A 28 11.96 -17.09 2.76
CA ALA A 28 11.49 -16.66 4.07
C ALA A 28 10.48 -15.49 4.01
N ARG A 29 10.60 -14.60 3.00
CA ARG A 29 9.63 -13.52 2.78
C ARG A 29 8.28 -14.04 2.25
N GLN A 30 8.31 -15.07 1.40
CA GLN A 30 7.09 -15.70 0.87
C GLN A 30 6.31 -16.48 1.94
N GLU A 31 7.00 -17.14 2.87
CA GLU A 31 6.38 -17.88 3.98
C GLU A 31 5.57 -17.01 4.95
N ALA A 32 5.84 -15.70 5.00
CA ALA A 32 5.14 -14.77 5.89
C ALA A 32 3.72 -14.37 5.40
N ILE A 33 3.31 -14.80 4.19
CA ILE A 33 2.05 -14.36 3.55
C ILE A 33 0.96 -15.41 3.75
N THR A 34 -0.06 -15.12 4.58
CA THR A 34 -1.23 -16.00 4.77
C THR A 34 -2.31 -15.80 3.68
N GLU A 35 -3.00 -16.87 3.28
CA GLU A 35 -3.97 -16.85 2.16
C GLU A 35 -5.13 -15.84 2.36
N ALA A 36 -5.77 -15.81 3.53
CA ALA A 36 -6.86 -14.88 3.81
C ALA A 36 -6.41 -13.40 3.84
N THR A 37 -5.13 -13.15 4.17
CA THR A 37 -4.54 -11.82 4.08
C THR A 37 -4.31 -11.44 2.62
N ASN A 38 -3.94 -12.40 1.77
CA ASN A 38 -3.72 -12.19 0.35
C ASN A 38 -5.00 -11.76 -0.39
N GLU A 39 -6.15 -12.37 -0.09
CA GLU A 39 -7.42 -11.96 -0.73
C GLU A 39 -7.83 -10.52 -0.42
N LYS A 40 -7.76 -10.13 0.86
CA LYS A 40 -8.07 -8.75 1.28
C LYS A 40 -7.06 -7.76 0.71
N HIS A 41 -5.78 -8.15 0.67
CA HIS A 41 -4.72 -7.35 0.08
C HIS A 41 -4.94 -7.14 -1.42
N ALA A 42 -5.21 -8.20 -2.18
CA ALA A 42 -5.51 -8.16 -3.60
C ALA A 42 -6.77 -7.32 -3.89
N LEU A 43 -7.81 -7.43 -3.06
CA LEU A 43 -9.02 -6.63 -3.20
C LEU A 43 -8.76 -5.14 -2.95
N ALA A 44 -8.01 -4.79 -1.91
CA ALA A 44 -7.63 -3.41 -1.62
C ALA A 44 -6.78 -2.82 -2.75
N TRP A 45 -5.84 -3.60 -3.28
CA TRP A 45 -5.01 -3.21 -4.41
C TRP A 45 -5.82 -2.99 -5.70
N LYS A 46 -6.74 -3.90 -6.02
CA LYS A 46 -7.64 -3.74 -7.16
C LYS A 46 -8.48 -2.45 -7.05
N ARG A 47 -9.03 -2.16 -5.86
CA ARG A 47 -9.78 -0.92 -5.61
C ARG A 47 -8.91 0.32 -5.75
N TRP A 48 -7.64 0.25 -5.34
CA TRP A 48 -6.68 1.34 -5.53
C TRP A 48 -6.43 1.60 -7.02
N GLN A 49 -6.19 0.56 -7.83
CA GLN A 49 -6.03 0.70 -9.28
C GLN A 49 -7.28 1.30 -9.94
N THR A 50 -8.47 0.79 -9.62
CA THR A 50 -9.74 1.34 -10.14
C THR A 50 -9.95 2.80 -9.72
N PHE A 51 -9.53 3.17 -8.50
CA PHE A 51 -9.56 4.56 -8.07
C PHE A 51 -8.64 5.44 -8.91
N LEU A 52 -7.39 5.02 -9.13
CA LEU A 52 -6.44 5.77 -9.95
C LEU A 52 -6.92 5.94 -11.39
N GLU A 53 -7.43 4.88 -12.00
CA GLU A 53 -8.08 4.92 -13.32
C GLU A 53 -9.24 5.93 -13.35
N SER A 54 -10.08 5.96 -12.31
CA SER A 54 -11.23 6.87 -12.23
C SER A 54 -10.87 8.36 -12.18
N ILE A 55 -9.63 8.69 -11.78
CA ILE A 55 -9.11 10.06 -11.73
C ILE A 55 -8.09 10.35 -12.85
N GLY A 56 -7.95 9.46 -13.82
CA GLY A 56 -7.08 9.64 -14.99
C GLY A 56 -5.59 9.39 -14.72
N ILE A 57 -5.25 8.60 -13.69
CA ILE A 57 -3.89 8.13 -13.42
C ILE A 57 -3.81 6.66 -13.83
N ASP A 58 -3.77 6.39 -15.13
CA ASP A 58 -3.55 5.06 -15.67
C ASP A 58 -2.05 4.82 -15.92
N GLY A 59 -1.55 3.65 -15.48
CA GLY A 59 -0.15 3.26 -15.73
C GLY A 59 0.88 3.67 -14.66
N ASP A 60 0.50 4.45 -13.64
CA ASP A 60 1.39 4.76 -12.49
C ASP A 60 0.78 4.32 -11.13
N PRO A 61 0.61 3.00 -10.90
CA PRO A 61 -0.05 2.50 -9.69
C PRO A 61 0.74 2.75 -8.40
N PHE A 62 2.05 3.04 -8.51
CA PHE A 62 2.92 3.37 -7.38
C PHE A 62 3.23 4.86 -7.26
N LEU A 63 2.61 5.70 -8.10
CA LEU A 63 2.77 7.15 -8.08
C LEU A 63 4.25 7.57 -8.15
N ASP A 64 5.05 6.84 -8.93
CA ASP A 64 6.47 7.07 -9.11
C ASP A 64 6.72 8.48 -9.68
N SER A 65 5.78 9.02 -10.46
CA SER A 65 5.83 10.36 -11.06
C SER A 65 5.47 11.49 -10.10
N PHE A 66 5.00 11.18 -8.89
CA PHE A 66 4.53 12.15 -7.90
C PHE A 66 5.51 12.28 -6.73
N ASP A 67 5.59 13.47 -6.13
CA ASP A 67 6.36 13.67 -4.90
C ASP A 67 5.65 13.09 -3.65
N PRO A 68 6.34 12.96 -2.51
CA PRO A 68 5.75 12.38 -1.30
C PRO A 68 4.49 13.08 -0.79
N ALA A 69 4.39 14.41 -0.93
CA ALA A 69 3.23 15.16 -0.47
C ALA A 69 2.00 14.85 -1.33
N HIS A 70 2.16 14.81 -2.66
CA HIS A 70 1.11 14.43 -3.59
C HIS A 70 0.65 12.98 -3.38
N ARG A 71 1.58 12.05 -3.12
CA ARG A 71 1.24 10.64 -2.79
C ARG A 71 0.34 10.55 -1.56
N THR A 72 0.65 11.30 -0.51
CA THR A 72 -0.19 11.37 0.70
C THR A 72 -1.59 11.91 0.38
N ILE A 73 -1.68 12.98 -0.41
CA ILE A 73 -2.97 13.58 -0.78
C ILE A 73 -3.82 12.59 -1.58
N LEU A 74 -3.23 11.90 -2.55
CA LEU A 74 -3.91 10.88 -3.35
C LEU A 74 -4.36 9.68 -2.49
N LEU A 75 -3.53 9.26 -1.54
CA LEU A 75 -3.92 8.23 -0.57
C LEU A 75 -5.11 8.68 0.30
N GLY A 76 -5.15 9.94 0.71
CA GLY A 76 -6.29 10.54 1.41
C GLY A 76 -7.56 10.62 0.56
N ALA A 77 -7.43 10.92 -0.73
CA ALA A 77 -8.56 10.90 -1.68
C ALA A 77 -9.11 9.48 -1.84
N PHE A 78 -8.25 8.47 -1.98
CA PHE A 78 -8.66 7.07 -1.97
C PHE A 78 -9.35 6.67 -0.65
N ALA A 79 -8.82 7.11 0.49
CA ALA A 79 -9.46 6.88 1.80
C ALA A 79 -10.89 7.43 1.83
N HIS A 80 -11.13 8.58 1.18
CA HIS A 80 -12.46 9.15 1.04
C HIS A 80 -13.36 8.31 0.12
N ALA A 81 -12.87 7.92 -1.05
CA ALA A 81 -13.62 7.07 -1.98
C ALA A 81 -14.01 5.71 -1.37
N MET A 82 -13.12 5.14 -0.54
CA MET A 82 -13.43 3.96 0.28
C MET A 82 -14.50 4.26 1.32
N ARG A 83 -14.39 5.38 2.03
CA ARG A 83 -15.36 5.78 3.06
C ARG A 83 -16.76 5.98 2.49
N THR A 84 -16.89 6.57 1.30
CA THR A 84 -18.16 6.77 0.58
C THR A 84 -18.63 5.52 -0.17
N ALA A 85 -17.87 4.42 -0.07
CA ALA A 85 -18.21 3.15 -0.70
C ALA A 85 -18.39 3.26 -2.23
N THR A 86 -17.72 4.21 -2.88
CA THR A 86 -17.84 4.51 -4.32
C THR A 86 -17.56 3.29 -5.20
N PHE A 87 -16.72 2.37 -4.72
CA PHE A 87 -16.34 1.13 -5.41
C PHE A 87 -16.91 -0.13 -4.74
N SER A 88 -17.96 0.02 -3.92
CA SER A 88 -18.69 -1.08 -3.29
C SER A 88 -20.09 -1.18 -3.87
N GLY A 89 -20.69 -2.38 -3.83
CA GLY A 89 -22.03 -2.60 -4.40
C GLY A 89 -23.12 -1.71 -3.74
N PRO A 90 -24.30 -1.56 -4.38
CA PRO A 90 -25.32 -0.55 -4.06
C PRO A 90 -25.91 -0.62 -2.64
N LYS A 91 -25.58 -1.67 -1.87
CA LYS A 91 -26.05 -1.87 -0.48
C LYS A 91 -25.18 -1.20 0.58
N LEU A 92 -23.96 -0.79 0.26
CA LEU A 92 -23.04 -0.15 1.21
C LEU A 92 -22.95 1.34 0.91
N GLN A 93 -23.52 2.17 1.77
CA GLN A 93 -23.44 3.64 1.62
C GLN A 93 -22.19 4.23 2.30
N LYS A 94 -21.60 3.52 3.28
CA LYS A 94 -20.45 4.01 4.04
C LYS A 94 -19.65 2.85 4.64
N LEU A 95 -18.34 2.80 4.40
CA LEU A 95 -17.47 1.81 5.04
C LEU A 95 -16.98 2.31 6.40
N ALA A 96 -16.91 1.44 7.40
CA ALA A 96 -16.37 1.77 8.73
C ALA A 96 -14.90 2.24 8.63
N SER A 97 -14.50 3.10 9.56
CA SER A 97 -13.13 3.64 9.63
C SER A 97 -12.06 2.56 9.79
N SER A 98 -12.39 1.45 10.47
CA SER A 98 -11.53 0.26 10.56
C SER A 98 -11.25 -0.32 9.17
N THR A 99 -12.30 -0.56 8.37
CA THR A 99 -12.18 -1.08 7.00
C THR A 99 -11.40 -0.14 6.08
N VAL A 100 -11.62 1.19 6.20
CA VAL A 100 -10.86 2.19 5.45
C VAL A 100 -9.38 2.13 5.82
N ARG A 101 -9.07 2.06 7.13
CA ARG A 101 -7.69 1.96 7.63
C ARG A 101 -7.01 0.68 7.16
N ASP A 102 -7.69 -0.46 7.19
CA ASP A 102 -7.15 -1.73 6.70
C ASP A 102 -6.83 -1.66 5.21
N SER A 103 -7.73 -1.09 4.41
CA SER A 103 -7.54 -0.93 2.96
C SER A 103 -6.32 -0.06 2.65
N ILE A 104 -6.15 1.06 3.37
CA ILE A 104 -4.96 1.91 3.25
C ILE A 104 -3.70 1.14 3.66
N SER A 105 -3.75 0.40 4.77
CA SER A 105 -2.62 -0.40 5.25
C SER A 105 -2.16 -1.44 4.21
N PHE A 106 -3.10 -2.09 3.52
CA PHE A 106 -2.81 -3.02 2.43
C PHE A 106 -2.20 -2.32 1.20
N VAL A 107 -2.67 -1.12 0.84
CA VAL A 107 -2.02 -0.33 -0.22
C VAL A 107 -0.59 0.05 0.17
N CYS A 108 -0.38 0.59 1.38
CA CYS A 108 0.95 0.90 1.91
C CYS A 108 1.85 -0.34 1.99
N SER A 109 1.29 -1.51 2.29
CA SER A 109 1.99 -2.80 2.23
C SER A 109 2.43 -3.14 0.81
N SER A 110 1.55 -2.96 -0.18
CA SER A 110 1.85 -3.19 -1.60
C SER A 110 3.01 -2.31 -2.09
N PHE A 111 3.05 -1.04 -1.69
CA PHE A 111 4.18 -0.15 -1.97
C PHE A 111 5.49 -0.69 -1.38
N ARG A 112 5.48 -1.06 -0.09
CA ARG A 112 6.66 -1.60 0.61
C ARG A 112 7.15 -2.90 -0.01
N GLN A 113 6.25 -3.83 -0.36
CA GLN A 113 6.57 -5.10 -1.03
C GLN A 113 7.24 -4.88 -2.40
N ASN A 114 6.90 -3.78 -3.10
CA ASN A 114 7.50 -3.40 -4.37
C ASN A 114 8.68 -2.42 -4.21
N GLN A 115 9.25 -2.32 -3.00
CA GLN A 115 10.39 -1.46 -2.66
C GLN A 115 10.14 0.01 -3.00
N ARG A 116 8.90 0.47 -2.86
CA ARG A 116 8.50 1.86 -3.03
C ARG A 116 8.32 2.56 -1.68
N PRO A 117 8.53 3.88 -1.61
CA PRO A 117 8.25 4.66 -0.41
C PRO A 117 6.79 4.51 0.01
N ASP A 118 6.54 4.34 1.31
CA ASP A 118 5.18 4.25 1.85
C ASP A 118 4.44 5.58 1.63
N PRO A 119 3.30 5.59 0.89
CA PRO A 119 2.60 6.81 0.53
C PRO A 119 1.87 7.46 1.71
N SER A 120 1.78 6.79 2.86
CA SER A 120 1.26 7.37 4.10
C SER A 120 2.29 8.22 4.86
N LYS A 121 3.56 8.18 4.42
CA LYS A 121 4.66 8.88 5.05
C LYS A 121 4.95 10.20 4.34
N ASP A 122 5.26 11.22 5.14
CA ASP A 122 5.77 12.49 4.64
C ASP A 122 7.27 12.37 4.25
N GLY A 123 7.83 13.48 3.75
CA GLY A 123 9.25 13.54 3.36
C GLY A 123 10.25 13.29 4.49
N THR A 124 9.79 13.25 5.76
CA THR A 124 10.61 12.93 6.94
C THR A 124 10.43 11.50 7.43
N GLY A 125 9.56 10.70 6.78
CA GLY A 125 9.25 9.32 7.18
C GLY A 125 8.20 9.21 8.29
N ASN A 126 7.62 10.33 8.74
CA ASN A 126 6.53 10.35 9.71
C ASN A 126 5.19 10.14 9.00
N THR A 127 4.20 9.61 9.72
CA THR A 127 2.84 9.52 9.14
C THR A 127 2.32 10.92 8.91
N ALA A 128 1.88 11.20 7.67
CA ALA A 128 1.47 12.54 7.30
C ALA A 128 0.28 13.02 8.13
N PHE A 129 0.43 14.21 8.73
CA PHE A 129 -0.55 14.78 9.67
C PHE A 129 -1.97 14.86 9.09
N LEU A 130 -2.10 15.23 7.81
CA LEU A 130 -3.39 15.34 7.13
C LEU A 130 -4.13 14.00 7.09
N LEU A 131 -3.42 12.92 6.75
CA LEU A 131 -3.98 11.57 6.70
C LEU A 131 -4.39 11.10 8.10
N SER A 132 -3.54 11.33 9.12
CA SER A 132 -3.87 11.01 10.51
C SER A 132 -5.13 11.75 10.99
N ARG A 133 -5.25 13.05 10.68
CA ARG A 133 -6.41 13.85 11.04
C ARG A 133 -7.69 13.36 10.35
N GLN A 134 -7.61 13.02 9.06
CA GLN A 134 -8.72 12.46 8.29
C GLN A 134 -9.22 11.14 8.90
N LEU A 135 -8.31 10.21 9.18
CA LEU A 135 -8.66 8.91 9.76
C LEU A 135 -9.27 9.05 11.16
N ARG A 136 -8.77 10.00 11.97
CA ARG A 136 -9.39 10.34 13.27
C ARG A 136 -10.80 10.89 13.09
N GLY A 137 -11.02 11.75 12.10
CA GLY A 137 -12.35 12.24 11.75
C GLY A 137 -13.32 11.12 11.38
N TYR A 138 -12.85 10.11 10.64
CA TYR A 138 -13.67 8.94 10.31
C TYR A 138 -14.04 8.12 11.54
N SER A 139 -13.08 7.86 12.43
CA SER A 139 -13.35 7.12 13.67
C SER A 139 -14.30 7.87 14.61
N ASN A 140 -14.20 9.20 14.71
CA ASN A 140 -15.14 10.01 15.50
C ASN A 140 -16.56 10.00 14.94
N ALA A 141 -16.71 9.84 13.62
CA ALA A 141 -18.00 9.85 12.93
C ALA A 141 -18.64 8.45 12.79
N ASP A 142 -17.93 7.40 13.20
CA ASP A 142 -18.51 6.07 13.30
C ASP A 142 -19.30 5.95 14.60
N PRO A 143 -20.45 5.25 14.60
CA PRO A 143 -21.16 4.96 15.83
C PRO A 143 -20.22 4.19 16.78
N ALA A 144 -20.30 4.50 18.08
CA ALA A 144 -19.58 3.73 19.08
C ALA A 144 -19.94 2.25 18.92
N GLU A 145 -18.90 1.41 18.85
CA GLU A 145 -19.06 -0.03 18.78
C GLU A 145 -19.84 -0.46 20.04
N LYS A 146 -21.07 -0.95 19.87
CA LYS A 146 -21.84 -1.48 20.99
C LYS A 146 -21.09 -2.71 21.49
N ARG A 147 -20.44 -2.56 22.64
CA ARG A 147 -19.86 -3.66 23.41
C ARG A 147 -20.95 -4.55 23.97
#